data_AF-A0A3Q0JF00-F1
#
_entry.id   AF-A0A3Q0JF00-F1
#
_cell.length_a   1.000
_cell.length_b   1.000
_cell.length_c   1.000
_cell.angle_alpha   90.00
_cell.angle_beta   90.00
_cell.angle_gamma   90.00
#
_symmetry.space_group_name_H-M   'P 1'
#
loop_
_entity.id
_entity.type
_entity.pdbx_description
1 polymer ?
#
loop_
_entity_poly.entity_id
_entity_poly.type
_entity_poly.pdbx_seq_one_letter_code
_entity_poly.pdbx_strand_id
1 'polypeptide(L)'
;MAEKEVKARHILNGLRFKFMPRDGSCNDQLAQINAVEAYYKEHVNVFFGPTCEYCVAPIARMLQFWDTPLLTTGAFTFDFTKNKTDTTIENSGEYKLLTRVSPMAFEGLTSVVIQILRRNGWRRVMLFYEKNGYDLLSGLHTCQLMMETLVNGLKKEKVHYAAFDTEKNKGHTLTHNLKVEIGGAFGGK
;
A
#
# COMPACT_ATOMS: atom_id res chain seq x y z
N MET A 1 8.45 -18.36 -14.72
CA MET A 1 7.28 -19.26 -14.88
C MET A 1 6.26 -18.67 -15.86
N ALA A 2 5.74 -17.44 -15.63
CA ALA A 2 4.77 -16.79 -16.51
C ALA A 2 5.22 -16.66 -17.98
N GLU A 3 6.47 -16.26 -18.25
CA GLU A 3 6.99 -16.18 -19.62
C GLU A 3 6.93 -17.52 -20.37
N LYS A 4 7.18 -18.64 -19.68
CA LYS A 4 7.10 -19.98 -20.27
C LYS A 4 5.68 -20.32 -20.68
N GLU A 5 4.70 -19.96 -19.85
CA GLU A 5 3.27 -20.15 -20.17
C GLU A 5 2.83 -19.30 -21.37
N VAL A 6 3.26 -18.04 -21.44
CA VAL A 6 2.95 -17.16 -22.58
C VAL A 6 3.49 -17.73 -23.89
N LYS A 7 4.72 -18.26 -23.87
CA LYS A 7 5.36 -18.92 -25.02
C LYS A 7 4.64 -20.22 -25.38
N ALA A 8 4.35 -21.07 -24.39
CA ALA A 8 3.68 -22.35 -24.62
C ALA A 8 2.28 -22.17 -25.25
N ARG A 9 1.56 -21.13 -24.85
CA ARG A 9 0.21 -20.82 -25.33
C ARG A 9 0.18 -19.95 -26.59
N HIS A 10 1.34 -19.53 -27.11
CA HIS A 10 1.43 -18.70 -28.33
C HIS A 10 0.61 -17.40 -28.26
N ILE A 11 0.47 -16.80 -27.07
CA ILE A 11 -0.40 -15.63 -26.82
C ILE A 11 0.19 -14.36 -27.46
N LEU A 12 1.51 -14.23 -27.45
CA LEU A 12 2.23 -13.04 -27.91
C LEU A 12 3.31 -13.43 -28.94
N ASN A 13 2.85 -13.95 -30.07
CA ASN A 13 3.74 -14.36 -31.16
C ASN A 13 4.49 -13.15 -31.75
N GLY A 14 5.79 -13.32 -31.98
CA GLY A 14 6.66 -12.28 -32.53
C GLY A 14 7.20 -11.26 -31.53
N LEU A 15 6.80 -11.33 -30.25
CA LEU A 15 7.35 -10.49 -29.18
C LEU A 15 8.43 -11.25 -28.39
N ARG A 16 9.52 -10.54 -28.06
CA ARG A 16 10.61 -11.05 -27.23
C ARG A 16 10.65 -10.30 -25.91
N PHE A 17 10.43 -11.01 -24.81
CA PHE A 17 10.60 -10.45 -23.47
C PHE A 17 12.08 -10.29 -23.13
N LYS A 18 12.45 -9.11 -22.62
CA LYS A 18 13.74 -8.83 -22.00
C LYS A 18 13.46 -8.26 -20.62
N PHE A 19 13.84 -8.99 -19.58
CA PHE A 19 13.69 -8.53 -18.20
C PHE A 19 14.96 -7.80 -17.76
N MET A 20 14.78 -6.66 -17.09
CA MET A 20 15.86 -5.81 -16.61
C MET A 20 15.69 -5.62 -15.10
N PRO A 21 16.11 -6.60 -14.28
CA PRO A 21 15.88 -6.55 -12.85
C PRO A 21 16.67 -5.41 -12.21
N ARG A 22 16.08 -4.81 -11.18
CA ARG A 22 16.68 -3.78 -10.33
C ARG A 22 16.25 -4.04 -8.89
N ASP A 23 17.20 -3.95 -7.98
CA ASP A 23 16.91 -3.97 -6.54
C ASP A 23 16.75 -2.53 -6.05
N GLY A 24 15.58 -2.23 -5.49
CA GLY A 24 15.31 -0.95 -4.87
C GLY A 24 15.51 -0.96 -3.35
N SER A 25 15.71 -2.13 -2.72
CA SER A 25 15.86 -2.31 -1.27
C SER A 25 14.78 -1.61 -0.42
N CYS A 26 13.54 -1.50 -0.95
CA CYS A 26 12.46 -0.65 -0.42
C CYS A 26 12.89 0.80 -0.07
N ASN A 27 13.97 1.30 -0.66
CA ASN A 27 14.41 2.68 -0.55
C ASN A 27 13.80 3.50 -1.69
N ASP A 28 13.04 4.53 -1.32
CA ASP A 28 12.27 5.34 -2.25
C ASP A 28 13.15 6.17 -3.19
N GLN A 29 14.31 6.64 -2.75
CA GLN A 29 15.23 7.42 -3.60
C GLN A 29 15.91 6.51 -4.64
N LEU A 30 16.39 5.35 -4.21
CA LEU A 30 17.04 4.37 -5.08
C LEU A 30 16.07 3.81 -6.11
N ALA A 31 14.85 3.48 -5.70
CA ALA A 31 13.81 3.01 -6.61
C ALA A 31 13.48 4.05 -7.69
N GLN A 32 13.41 5.32 -7.33
CA GLN A 32 13.18 6.41 -8.29
C GLN A 32 14.31 6.53 -9.30
N ILE A 33 15.57 6.57 -8.84
CA ILE A 33 16.73 6.67 -9.74
C ILE A 33 16.78 5.45 -10.68
N ASN A 34 16.58 4.24 -10.17
CA ASN A 34 16.53 3.03 -10.98
C ASN A 34 15.43 3.08 -12.05
N ALA A 35 14.25 3.63 -11.72
CA ALA A 35 13.15 3.77 -12.67
C ALA A 35 13.46 4.80 -13.77
N VAL A 36 14.04 5.94 -13.39
CA VAL A 36 14.48 6.97 -14.35
C VAL A 36 15.54 6.40 -15.30
N GLU A 37 16.52 5.66 -14.79
CA GLU A 37 17.55 5.02 -15.61
C GLU A 37 16.96 3.97 -16.55
N ALA A 38 16.07 3.11 -16.06
CA ALA A 38 15.39 2.10 -16.87
C ALA A 38 14.57 2.75 -18.00
N TYR A 39 13.87 3.84 -17.72
CA TYR A 39 13.13 4.59 -18.75
C TYR A 39 14.07 5.24 -19.78
N TYR A 40 15.04 6.03 -19.30
CA TYR A 40 15.84 6.90 -20.17
C TYR A 40 16.95 6.15 -20.92
N LYS A 41 17.63 5.21 -20.26
CA LYS A 41 18.78 4.48 -20.86
C LYS A 41 18.36 3.18 -21.52
N GLU A 42 17.33 2.52 -21.00
CA GLU A 42 16.96 1.16 -21.42
C GLU A 42 15.66 1.10 -22.21
N HIS A 43 14.90 2.19 -22.27
CA HIS A 43 13.65 2.32 -23.00
C HIS A 43 12.65 1.21 -22.66
N VAL A 44 12.49 0.92 -21.37
CA VAL A 44 11.54 -0.11 -20.90
C VAL A 44 10.12 0.23 -21.33
N ASN A 45 9.37 -0.78 -21.78
CA ASN A 45 7.99 -0.60 -22.23
C ASN A 45 6.95 -0.80 -21.11
N VAL A 46 7.35 -1.40 -19.99
CA VAL A 46 6.49 -1.70 -18.86
C VAL A 46 7.32 -1.89 -17.60
N PHE A 47 6.84 -1.34 -16.49
CA PHE A 47 7.39 -1.58 -15.16
C PHE A 47 6.62 -2.70 -14.46
N PHE A 48 7.35 -3.64 -13.83
CA PHE A 48 6.79 -4.64 -12.93
C PHE A 48 7.34 -4.41 -11.53
N GLY A 49 6.46 -4.04 -10.59
CA GLY A 49 6.84 -3.47 -9.30
C GLY A 49 7.17 -1.98 -9.39
N PRO A 50 7.69 -1.37 -8.31
CA PRO A 50 8.02 -1.96 -7.02
C PRO A 50 6.78 -2.31 -6.18
N THR A 51 6.97 -2.96 -5.03
CA THR A 51 5.89 -3.36 -4.11
C THR A 51 5.70 -2.42 -2.92
N CYS A 52 6.77 -1.76 -2.46
CA CYS A 52 6.72 -0.90 -1.28
C CYS A 52 6.03 0.43 -1.60
N GLU A 53 5.13 0.89 -0.72
CA GLU A 53 4.22 2.03 -0.97
C GLU A 53 4.98 3.30 -1.39
N TYR A 54 6.03 3.67 -0.64
CA TYR A 54 6.84 4.86 -0.91
C TYR A 54 7.68 4.77 -2.17
N CYS A 55 8.04 3.57 -2.62
CA CYS A 55 8.73 3.40 -3.90
C CYS A 55 7.76 3.58 -5.06
N VAL A 56 6.53 3.06 -4.93
CA VAL A 56 5.52 3.15 -5.99
C VAL A 56 5.06 4.59 -6.20
N ALA A 57 4.75 5.33 -5.12
CA ALA A 57 4.15 6.66 -5.20
C ALA A 57 4.87 7.64 -6.17
N PRO A 58 6.18 7.89 -6.07
CA PRO A 58 6.88 8.82 -6.95
C PRO A 58 6.97 8.30 -8.39
N ILE A 59 7.28 7.01 -8.59
CA ILE A 59 7.38 6.42 -9.93
C ILE A 59 6.01 6.48 -10.64
N ALA A 60 4.94 6.13 -9.93
CA ALA A 60 3.58 6.08 -10.46
C ALA A 60 3.06 7.45 -10.95
N ARG A 61 3.52 8.55 -10.33
CA ARG A 61 3.24 9.93 -10.77
C ARG A 61 3.91 10.27 -12.10
N MET A 62 5.10 9.71 -12.34
CA MET A 62 5.89 10.00 -13.54
C MET A 62 5.38 9.27 -14.78
N LEU A 63 4.71 8.13 -14.60
CA LEU A 63 4.30 7.25 -15.70
C LEU A 63 3.52 7.96 -16.80
N GLN A 64 2.61 8.88 -16.44
CA GLN A 64 1.80 9.63 -17.43
C GLN A 64 2.65 10.49 -18.37
N PHE A 65 3.85 10.90 -17.93
CA PHE A 65 4.81 11.67 -18.75
C PHE A 65 5.75 10.76 -19.54
N TRP A 66 5.90 9.51 -19.11
CA TRP A 66 6.72 8.49 -19.75
C TRP A 66 5.95 7.62 -20.73
N ASP A 67 4.62 7.72 -20.74
CA ASP A 67 3.72 6.83 -21.48
C ASP A 67 4.06 5.34 -21.29
N THR A 68 4.45 4.99 -20.06
CA THR A 68 4.94 3.64 -19.72
C THR A 68 4.16 3.12 -18.51
N PRO A 69 3.37 2.04 -18.64
CA PRO A 69 2.56 1.51 -17.55
C PRO A 69 3.39 0.81 -16.48
N LEU A 70 2.84 0.79 -15.25
CA LEU A 70 3.41 0.06 -14.11
C LEU A 70 2.38 -0.93 -13.58
N LEU A 71 2.77 -2.19 -13.50
CA LEU A 71 2.00 -3.26 -12.87
C LEU A 71 2.66 -3.63 -11.55
N THR A 72 1.90 -3.60 -10.45
CA THR A 72 2.43 -3.95 -9.12
C THR A 72 1.49 -4.85 -8.34
N THR A 73 2.06 -5.70 -7.49
CA THR A 73 1.32 -6.46 -6.47
C THR A 73 1.25 -5.72 -5.12
N GLY A 74 1.89 -4.56 -4.99
CA GLY A 74 1.82 -3.70 -3.81
C GLY A 74 0.85 -2.53 -3.97
N ALA A 75 1.22 -1.36 -3.44
CA ALA A 75 0.46 -0.11 -3.54
C ALA A 75 -0.95 -0.23 -2.92
N PHE A 76 -1.00 -0.71 -1.68
CA PHE A 76 -2.23 -1.03 -0.95
C PHE A 76 -2.89 0.19 -0.30
N THR A 77 -2.22 1.32 -0.15
CA THR A 77 -2.85 2.50 0.46
C THR A 77 -4.06 2.97 -0.34
N PHE A 78 -4.99 3.65 0.35
CA PHE A 78 -6.21 4.17 -0.26
C PHE A 78 -5.94 5.23 -1.35
N ASP A 79 -4.77 5.87 -1.35
CA ASP A 79 -4.42 6.84 -2.39
C ASP A 79 -4.34 6.19 -3.78
N PHE A 80 -3.91 4.93 -3.86
CA PHE A 80 -3.83 4.16 -5.10
C PHE A 80 -5.17 3.54 -5.55
N THR A 81 -6.25 3.71 -4.77
CA THR A 81 -7.61 3.23 -5.10
C THR A 81 -8.51 4.32 -5.67
N LYS A 82 -8.09 5.59 -5.59
CA LYS A 82 -8.84 6.74 -6.11
C LYS A 82 -9.12 6.60 -7.61
N ASN A 83 -10.21 7.22 -8.06
CA ASN A 83 -10.59 7.21 -9.47
C ASN A 83 -9.48 7.87 -10.32
N LYS A 84 -9.10 7.19 -11.40
CA LYS A 84 -8.04 7.60 -12.34
C LYS A 84 -8.57 8.15 -13.66
N THR A 85 -9.88 8.04 -13.88
CA THR A 85 -10.54 8.46 -15.13
C THR A 85 -11.05 9.90 -15.08
N ASP A 86 -11.02 10.55 -13.93
CA ASP A 86 -11.38 11.96 -13.82
C ASP A 86 -10.29 12.82 -14.49
N THR A 87 -10.70 13.61 -15.47
CA THR A 87 -9.82 14.47 -16.28
C THR A 87 -9.95 15.95 -15.93
N THR A 88 -10.75 16.30 -14.92
CA THR A 88 -10.85 17.69 -14.44
C THR A 88 -9.52 18.10 -13.81
N ILE A 89 -9.12 19.37 -13.97
CA ILE A 89 -7.85 19.88 -13.42
C ILE A 89 -7.80 19.69 -11.89
N GLU A 90 -8.95 19.74 -11.22
CA GLU A 90 -9.06 19.61 -9.76
C GLU A 90 -8.98 18.15 -9.27
N ASN A 91 -9.34 17.17 -10.10
CA ASN A 91 -9.39 15.75 -9.73
C ASN A 91 -8.63 14.84 -10.69
N SER A 92 -7.71 15.38 -11.49
CA SER A 92 -6.94 14.57 -12.43
C SER A 92 -6.18 13.49 -11.64
N GLY A 93 -6.60 12.23 -11.80
CA GLY A 93 -6.09 11.15 -10.96
C GLY A 93 -4.56 11.06 -11.04
N GLU A 94 -3.90 10.91 -9.90
CA GLU A 94 -2.44 11.00 -9.78
C GLU A 94 -1.70 9.80 -10.41
N TYR A 95 -2.32 8.62 -10.38
CA TYR A 95 -1.69 7.33 -10.69
C TYR A 95 -2.29 6.67 -11.94
N LYS A 96 -2.42 7.41 -13.05
CA LYS A 96 -3.20 7.01 -14.25
C LYS A 96 -2.75 5.69 -14.89
N LEU A 97 -1.43 5.49 -15.03
CA LEU A 97 -0.86 4.29 -15.66
C LEU A 97 -0.40 3.23 -14.65
N LEU A 98 -0.83 3.34 -13.38
CA LEU A 98 -0.60 2.34 -12.35
C LEU A 98 -1.72 1.28 -12.37
N THR A 99 -1.36 0.02 -12.56
CA THR A 99 -2.27 -1.13 -12.42
C THR A 99 -1.84 -1.98 -11.23
N ARG A 100 -2.77 -2.20 -10.30
CA ARG A 100 -2.55 -3.09 -9.16
C ARG A 100 -3.12 -4.46 -9.50
N VAL A 101 -2.29 -5.49 -9.38
CA VAL A 101 -2.68 -6.89 -9.61
C VAL A 101 -3.07 -7.59 -8.30
N SER A 102 -2.92 -6.90 -7.16
CA SER A 102 -3.38 -7.40 -5.86
C SER A 102 -4.90 -7.40 -5.75
N PRO A 103 -5.50 -8.45 -5.17
CA PRO A 103 -6.95 -8.54 -4.94
C PRO A 103 -7.46 -7.61 -3.85
N MET A 104 -6.59 -7.07 -2.98
CA MET A 104 -7.02 -6.25 -1.84
C MET A 104 -6.13 -5.01 -1.64
N ALA A 105 -6.79 -3.90 -1.32
CA ALA A 105 -6.19 -2.67 -0.77
C ALA A 105 -6.57 -2.55 0.71
N PHE A 106 -5.91 -1.67 1.46
CA PHE A 106 -6.22 -1.42 2.88
C PHE A 106 -7.65 -0.92 3.10
N GLU A 107 -8.25 -0.28 2.09
CA GLU A 107 -9.66 0.13 2.11
C GLU A 107 -10.62 -1.08 2.19
N GLY A 108 -10.29 -2.18 1.49
CA GLY A 108 -11.05 -3.43 1.57
C GLY A 108 -10.99 -4.06 2.96
N LEU A 109 -9.79 -4.11 3.57
CA LEU A 109 -9.63 -4.57 4.95
C LEU A 109 -10.40 -3.68 5.93
N THR A 110 -10.35 -2.37 5.74
CA THR A 110 -11.09 -1.39 6.54
C THR A 110 -12.60 -1.65 6.44
N SER A 111 -13.13 -1.87 5.25
CA SER A 111 -14.54 -2.21 5.05
C SER A 111 -14.96 -3.46 5.84
N VAL A 112 -14.14 -4.52 5.85
CA VAL A 112 -14.42 -5.72 6.63
C VAL A 112 -14.46 -5.42 8.13
N VAL A 113 -13.47 -4.69 8.65
CA VAL A 113 -13.43 -4.31 10.07
C VAL A 113 -14.66 -3.49 10.44
N ILE A 114 -15.00 -2.49 9.64
CA ILE A 114 -16.19 -1.65 9.85
C ILE A 114 -17.48 -2.48 9.86
N GLN A 115 -17.62 -3.45 8.96
CA GLN A 115 -18.77 -4.34 8.94
C GLN A 115 -18.87 -5.19 10.22
N ILE A 116 -17.74 -5.67 10.75
CA ILE A 116 -17.68 -6.39 12.03
C ILE A 116 -18.12 -5.46 13.17
N LEU A 117 -17.62 -4.22 13.23
CA LEU A 117 -18.01 -3.26 14.26
C LEU A 117 -19.52 -2.97 14.23
N ARG A 118 -20.07 -2.73 13.03
CA ARG A 118 -21.50 -2.49 12.83
C ARG A 118 -22.35 -3.67 13.28
N ARG A 119 -21.99 -4.90 12.90
CA ARG A 119 -22.74 -6.11 13.25
C ARG A 119 -22.81 -6.34 14.77
N ASN A 120 -21.76 -5.97 15.50
CA ASN A 120 -21.69 -6.15 16.95
C ASN A 120 -22.07 -4.89 17.75
N GLY A 121 -22.41 -3.78 17.08
CA GLY A 121 -22.72 -2.50 17.74
C GLY A 121 -21.54 -1.85 18.45
N TRP A 122 -20.30 -2.21 18.12
CA TRP A 122 -19.09 -1.67 18.76
C TRP A 122 -18.80 -0.25 18.27
N ARG A 123 -18.79 0.71 19.19
CA ARG A 123 -18.56 2.15 18.91
C ARG A 123 -17.26 2.71 19.49
N ARG A 124 -16.47 1.88 20.17
CA ARG A 124 -15.19 2.23 20.78
C ARG A 124 -14.15 1.19 20.39
N VAL A 125 -13.04 1.61 19.78
CA VAL A 125 -11.94 0.71 19.38
C VAL A 125 -10.57 1.27 19.77
N MET A 126 -9.67 0.40 20.21
CA MET A 126 -8.27 0.75 20.48
C MET A 126 -7.39 0.13 19.39
N LEU A 127 -6.58 0.95 18.72
CA LEU A 127 -5.63 0.51 17.72
C LEU A 127 -4.27 0.28 18.38
N PHE A 128 -3.71 -0.91 18.22
CA PHE A 128 -2.48 -1.31 18.87
C PHE A 128 -1.55 -1.90 17.80
N TYR A 129 -0.47 -1.19 17.46
CA TYR A 129 0.36 -1.56 16.30
C TYR A 129 1.79 -1.01 16.39
N GLU A 130 2.69 -1.63 15.64
CA GLU A 130 4.04 -1.15 15.38
C GLU A 130 4.04 -0.38 14.06
N LYS A 131 4.56 0.85 14.03
CA LYS A 131 4.58 1.65 12.80
C LYS A 131 5.46 1.01 11.73
N ASN A 132 6.63 0.54 12.14
CA ASN A 132 7.60 -0.13 11.27
C ASN A 132 7.49 -1.66 11.33
N GLY A 133 6.34 -2.19 11.77
CA GLY A 133 6.11 -3.63 11.74
C GLY A 133 6.29 -4.16 10.31
N TYR A 134 7.06 -5.24 10.15
CA TYR A 134 7.31 -5.90 8.87
C TYR A 134 7.88 -4.98 7.77
N ASP A 135 8.72 -4.00 8.16
CA ASP A 135 9.42 -3.08 7.25
C ASP A 135 10.23 -3.82 6.16
N LEU A 136 10.86 -4.94 6.51
CA LEU A 136 11.63 -5.79 5.58
C LEU A 136 10.78 -6.32 4.41
N LEU A 137 9.48 -6.55 4.62
CA LEU A 137 8.59 -7.16 3.62
C LEU A 137 7.78 -6.13 2.86
N SER A 138 7.35 -5.07 3.55
CA SER A 138 6.34 -4.14 3.04
C SER A 138 6.86 -2.73 2.82
N GLY A 139 8.07 -2.44 3.31
CA GLY A 139 8.67 -1.12 3.35
C GLY A 139 8.27 -0.35 4.59
N LEU A 140 9.00 0.73 4.84
CA LEU A 140 8.84 1.59 6.01
C LEU A 140 7.40 2.10 6.14
N HIS A 141 6.89 2.16 7.37
CA HIS A 141 5.57 2.71 7.71
C HIS A 141 4.35 2.02 7.07
N THR A 142 4.48 0.84 6.45
CA THR A 142 3.30 0.21 5.81
C THR A 142 2.19 -0.12 6.81
N CYS A 143 2.54 -0.59 8.01
CA CYS A 143 1.57 -0.79 9.09
C CYS A 143 0.91 0.53 9.51
N GLN A 144 1.67 1.63 9.57
CA GLN A 144 1.09 2.95 9.82
C GLN A 144 0.09 3.34 8.73
N LEU A 145 0.43 3.18 7.45
CA LEU A 145 -0.45 3.51 6.32
C LEU A 145 -1.74 2.66 6.32
N MET A 146 -1.64 1.39 6.70
CA MET A 146 -2.80 0.52 6.92
C MET A 146 -3.70 1.06 8.03
N MET A 147 -3.11 1.44 9.16
CA MET A 147 -3.86 1.98 10.30
C MET A 147 -4.46 3.36 10.01
N GLU A 148 -3.78 4.21 9.26
CA GLU A 148 -4.33 5.49 8.78
C GLU A 148 -5.55 5.27 7.88
N THR A 149 -5.50 4.26 7.01
CA THR A 149 -6.66 3.87 6.18
C THR A 149 -7.84 3.42 7.05
N LEU A 150 -7.59 2.59 8.07
CA LEU A 150 -8.60 2.14 9.02
C LEU A 150 -9.18 3.31 9.83
N VAL A 151 -8.33 4.18 10.37
CA VAL A 151 -8.72 5.41 11.09
C VAL A 151 -9.65 6.27 10.23
N ASN A 152 -9.36 6.39 8.93
CA ASN A 152 -10.21 7.15 8.02
C ASN A 152 -11.62 6.51 7.89
N GLY A 153 -11.69 5.18 7.84
CA GLY A 153 -12.96 4.44 7.91
C GLY A 153 -13.71 4.63 9.23
N LEU A 154 -13.01 4.54 10.36
CA LEU A 154 -13.59 4.73 11.70
C LEU A 154 -14.18 6.14 11.87
N LYS A 155 -13.49 7.17 11.37
CA LYS A 155 -13.97 8.56 11.37
C LYS A 155 -15.27 8.70 10.58
N LYS A 156 -15.37 8.10 9.39
CA LYS A 156 -16.59 8.13 8.56
C LYS A 156 -17.79 7.51 9.30
N GLU A 157 -17.55 6.46 10.07
CA GLU A 157 -18.56 5.76 10.86
C GLU A 157 -18.83 6.37 12.25
N LYS A 158 -18.13 7.46 12.60
CA LYS A 158 -18.22 8.09 13.93
C LYS A 158 -17.93 7.10 15.07
N VAL A 159 -17.01 6.17 14.85
CA VAL A 159 -16.50 5.25 15.88
C VAL A 159 -15.41 5.98 16.68
N HIS A 160 -15.54 5.99 18.00
CA HIS A 160 -14.50 6.55 18.87
C HIS A 160 -13.28 5.62 18.86
N TYR A 161 -12.10 6.19 18.63
CA TYR A 161 -10.86 5.42 18.59
C TYR A 161 -9.73 6.09 19.35
N ALA A 162 -8.80 5.28 19.85
CA ALA A 162 -7.46 5.73 20.25
C ALA A 162 -6.41 4.79 19.64
N ALA A 163 -5.16 5.23 19.61
CA ALA A 163 -4.06 4.50 19.00
C ALA A 163 -2.86 4.46 19.94
N PHE A 164 -2.22 3.30 20.02
CA PHE A 164 -1.01 3.07 20.78
C PHE A 164 0.07 2.46 19.89
N ASP A 165 1.21 3.15 19.84
CA ASP A 165 2.40 2.73 19.12
C ASP A 165 3.28 1.90 20.06
N THR A 166 3.34 0.60 19.81
CA THR A 166 4.11 -0.32 20.64
C THR A 166 5.61 -0.16 20.47
N GLU A 167 6.05 0.34 19.32
CA GLU A 167 7.47 0.50 19.03
C GLU A 167 8.09 1.59 19.92
N LYS A 168 7.32 2.65 20.20
CA LYS A 168 7.71 3.73 21.12
C LYS A 168 7.65 3.34 22.59
N ASN A 169 6.95 2.26 22.93
CA ASN A 169 6.65 1.86 24.31
C ASN A 169 7.18 0.46 24.65
N LYS A 170 8.33 0.09 24.09
CA LYS A 170 9.03 -1.20 24.32
C LYS A 170 9.51 -1.41 25.77
N GLY A 171 9.49 -0.38 26.61
CA GLY A 171 9.92 -0.46 28.02
C GLY A 171 9.07 -1.38 28.89
N HIS A 172 7.87 -1.76 28.44
CA HIS A 172 6.95 -2.64 29.15
C HIS A 172 6.49 -3.80 28.26
N THR A 173 6.09 -4.92 28.87
CA THR A 173 5.59 -6.09 28.13
C THR A 173 4.27 -5.76 27.44
N LEU A 174 3.99 -6.43 26.31
CA LEU A 174 2.73 -6.30 25.58
C LEU A 174 1.51 -6.46 26.50
N THR A 175 1.52 -7.48 27.36
CA THR A 175 0.45 -7.75 28.33
C THR A 175 0.26 -6.59 29.31
N HIS A 176 1.35 -5.95 29.77
CA HIS A 176 1.26 -4.78 30.64
C HIS A 176 0.59 -3.62 29.92
N ASN A 177 1.05 -3.29 28.72
CA ASN A 177 0.50 -2.19 27.92
C ASN A 177 -0.99 -2.43 27.60
N LEU A 178 -1.38 -3.65 27.24
CA LEU A 178 -2.79 -3.99 27.01
C LEU A 178 -3.64 -3.85 28.29
N LYS A 179 -3.11 -4.27 29.45
CA LYS A 179 -3.82 -4.14 30.73
C LYS A 179 -4.07 -2.68 31.10
N VAL A 180 -3.09 -1.81 30.87
CA VAL A 180 -3.19 -0.37 31.19
C VAL A 180 -4.09 0.34 30.20
N GLU A 181 -3.79 0.21 28.91
CA GLU A 181 -4.48 0.95 27.85
C GLU A 181 -5.90 0.42 27.63
N ILE A 182 -6.09 -0.89 27.48
CA ILE A 182 -7.41 -1.47 27.19
C ILE A 182 -8.18 -1.71 28.48
N GLY A 183 -7.55 -2.30 29.51
CA GLY A 183 -8.23 -2.66 30.75
C GLY A 183 -8.54 -1.48 31.67
N GLY A 184 -7.74 -0.41 31.59
CA GLY A 184 -7.91 0.80 32.39
C GLY A 184 -8.50 1.96 31.59
N ALA A 185 -7.70 2.55 30.71
CA ALA A 185 -8.03 3.81 30.04
C ALA A 185 -9.16 3.70 29.01
N PHE A 186 -9.23 2.57 28.29
CA PHE A 186 -10.18 2.34 27.21
C PHE A 186 -11.32 1.37 27.58
N GLY A 187 -11.24 0.75 28.76
CA GLY A 187 -12.23 -0.15 29.31
C GLY A 187 -13.54 0.56 29.61
N GLY A 188 -14.66 -0.10 29.33
CA GLY A 188 -15.99 0.43 29.63
C GLY A 188 -16.15 0.68 31.13
N LYS A 189 -16.62 1.88 31.50
CA LYS A 189 -17.50 2.01 32.66
C LYS A 189 -18.89 1.62 32.24
#